data_AF-A0A2V8H9V9-F1
#
_entry.id   AF-A0A2V8H9V9-F1
#
_cell.length_a   1.000
_cell.length_b   1.000
_cell.length_c   1.000
_cell.angle_alpha   90.00
_cell.angle_beta   90.00
_cell.angle_gamma   90.00
#
_symmetry.space_group_name_H-M   'P 1'
#
loop_
_entity.id
_entity.type
_entity.pdbx_description
1 polymer ?
#
loop_
_entity_poly.entity_id
_entity_poly.type
_entity_poly.pdbx_seq_one_letter_code
_entity_poly.pdbx_strand_id
1 'polypeptide(L)'
;MIKNLRWKIITIVAVTVFVSALGIYPIAAQRFHLPAPAWLMAYQLRLGLDLKGGVHLRLRVNTDDALKLTTQTTSEQLRESLRNGNIPVGNITVTSPTTFTIEGIPVDKDAEFRAAADEIAATNYDRNPNGNGTYTFTMKPNVAINLREQTVDQ
;
A
#
# COMPACT_ATOMS: atom_id res chain seq x y z
N MET A 1 61.91 -32.47 -29.24
CA MET A 1 61.31 -31.23 -28.68
C MET A 1 59.82 -31.35 -28.24
N ILE A 2 59.06 -32.38 -28.64
CA ILE A 2 57.59 -32.50 -28.34
C ILE A 2 57.27 -32.97 -26.89
N LYS A 3 58.22 -33.61 -26.20
CA LYS A 3 57.99 -34.20 -24.85
C LYS A 3 57.63 -33.15 -23.79
N ASN A 4 58.29 -31.99 -23.82
CA ASN A 4 58.03 -30.89 -22.88
C ASN A 4 56.68 -30.22 -23.16
N LEU A 5 56.23 -30.23 -24.41
CA LEU A 5 54.94 -29.65 -24.80
C LEU A 5 53.77 -30.56 -24.39
N ARG A 6 53.92 -31.87 -24.56
CA ARG A 6 52.91 -32.86 -24.11
C ARG A 6 52.64 -32.79 -22.61
N TRP A 7 53.69 -32.70 -21.79
CA TRP A 7 53.52 -32.60 -20.34
C TRP A 7 52.83 -31.29 -19.94
N LYS A 8 53.21 -30.16 -20.54
CA LYS A 8 52.54 -28.88 -20.33
C LYS A 8 51.05 -28.93 -20.70
N ILE A 9 50.70 -29.55 -21.84
CA ILE A 9 49.30 -29.71 -22.26
C ILE A 9 48.53 -30.58 -21.27
N ILE A 10 49.10 -31.70 -20.82
CA ILE A 10 48.45 -32.57 -19.82
C ILE A 10 48.21 -31.79 -18.53
N THR A 11 49.19 -31.01 -18.06
CA THR A 11 49.03 -30.21 -16.84
C THR A 11 47.96 -29.14 -17.01
N ILE A 12 47.92 -28.44 -18.14
CA ILE A 12 46.89 -27.42 -18.42
C ILE A 12 45.50 -28.06 -18.43
N VAL A 13 45.31 -29.15 -19.17
CA VAL A 13 44.03 -29.85 -19.25
C VAL A 13 43.61 -30.36 -17.88
N ALA A 14 44.52 -30.96 -17.12
CA ALA A 14 44.23 -31.45 -15.78
C ALA A 14 43.78 -30.33 -14.84
N VAL A 15 44.48 -29.19 -14.83
CA VAL A 15 44.13 -28.04 -14.00
C VAL A 15 42.80 -27.43 -14.43
N THR A 16 42.56 -27.26 -15.74
CA THR A 16 41.30 -26.72 -16.25
C THR A 16 40.13 -27.62 -15.88
N VAL A 17 40.23 -28.92 -16.10
CA VAL A 17 39.17 -29.87 -15.74
C VAL A 17 38.93 -29.88 -14.24
N PHE A 18 39.98 -29.83 -13.42
CA PHE A 18 39.87 -29.81 -11.97
C PHE A 18 39.17 -28.54 -11.45
N VAL A 19 39.55 -27.35 -11.94
CA VAL A 19 38.93 -26.07 -11.54
C VAL A 19 37.48 -25.99 -12.03
N SER A 20 37.20 -26.40 -13.26
CA SER A 20 35.84 -26.44 -13.80
C SER A 20 34.96 -27.43 -13.04
N ALA A 21 35.48 -28.61 -12.67
CA ALA A 21 34.75 -29.57 -11.85
C ALA A 21 34.40 -28.99 -10.47
N LEU A 22 35.35 -28.36 -9.78
CA LEU A 22 35.10 -27.77 -8.47
C LEU A 22 34.11 -26.59 -8.52
N GLY A 23 34.10 -25.79 -9.59
CA GLY A 23 33.18 -24.66 -9.73
C GLY A 23 31.75 -25.05 -10.17
N ILE A 24 31.61 -26.04 -11.05
CA ILE A 24 30.32 -26.41 -11.66
C ILE A 24 29.59 -27.48 -10.83
N TYR A 25 30.31 -28.39 -10.18
CA TYR A 25 29.74 -29.45 -9.36
C TYR A 25 28.79 -28.97 -8.24
N PRO A 26 29.08 -27.91 -7.45
CA PRO A 26 28.14 -27.46 -6.41
C PRO A 26 26.82 -26.93 -6.97
N ILE A 27 26.82 -26.34 -8.18
CA ILE A 27 25.61 -25.85 -8.86
C ILE A 27 24.80 -27.02 -9.43
N ALA A 28 25.47 -27.99 -10.05
CA ALA A 28 24.82 -29.19 -10.59
C ALA A 28 24.23 -30.08 -9.49
N ALA A 29 24.94 -30.27 -8.37
CA ALA A 29 24.48 -31.07 -7.24
C ALA A 29 23.16 -30.56 -6.64
N GLN A 30 22.95 -29.23 -6.61
CA GLN A 30 21.71 -28.62 -6.13
C GLN A 30 20.54 -28.82 -7.08
N ARG A 31 20.77 -28.70 -8.40
CA ARG A 31 19.70 -28.90 -9.39
C ARG A 31 19.23 -30.36 -9.43
N PHE A 32 20.13 -31.30 -9.19
CA PHE A 32 19.85 -32.73 -9.33
C PHE A 32 19.74 -33.49 -7.99
N HIS A 33 19.83 -32.81 -6.84
CA HIS A 33 19.77 -33.42 -5.49
C HIS A 33 20.80 -34.54 -5.25
N LEU A 34 22.03 -34.36 -5.72
CA LEU A 34 23.10 -35.34 -5.46
C LEU A 34 23.75 -35.12 -4.09
N PRO A 35 24.21 -36.18 -3.41
CA PRO A 35 24.95 -36.06 -2.16
C PRO A 35 26.31 -35.41 -2.40
N ALA A 36 26.42 -34.11 -2.12
CA ALA A 36 27.68 -33.38 -2.14
C ALA A 36 28.25 -33.26 -0.71
N PRO A 37 29.57 -33.40 -0.53
CA PRO A 37 30.18 -33.30 0.78
C PRO A 37 30.09 -31.87 1.34
N ALA A 38 29.81 -31.76 2.66
CA ALA A 38 29.45 -30.51 3.32
C ALA A 38 30.49 -29.38 3.20
N TRP A 39 31.78 -29.72 3.09
CA TRP A 39 32.86 -28.75 2.93
C TRP A 39 32.81 -28.00 1.58
N LEU A 40 32.26 -28.62 0.53
CA LEU A 40 32.11 -28.00 -0.80
C LEU A 40 30.89 -27.09 -0.86
N MET A 41 29.81 -27.45 -0.15
CA MET A 41 28.61 -26.63 0.02
C MET A 41 28.90 -25.35 0.84
N ALA A 42 29.88 -25.38 1.75
CA ALA A 42 30.26 -24.21 2.55
C ALA A 42 30.87 -23.06 1.72
N TYR A 43 31.50 -23.37 0.57
CA TYR A 43 32.04 -22.39 -0.38
C TYR A 43 31.03 -21.95 -1.46
N GLN A 44 29.77 -22.35 -1.30
CA GLN A 44 28.69 -21.93 -2.19
C GLN A 44 28.60 -20.40 -2.25
N LEU A 45 28.58 -19.86 -3.47
CA LEU A 45 28.16 -18.47 -3.68
C LEU A 45 26.74 -18.32 -3.12
N ARG A 46 26.56 -17.37 -2.18
CA ARG A 46 25.24 -16.98 -1.72
C ARG A 46 24.47 -16.37 -2.88
N LEU A 47 23.66 -17.18 -3.57
CA LEU A 47 22.76 -16.69 -4.61
C LEU A 47 21.84 -15.62 -4.01
N GLY A 48 21.88 -14.43 -4.60
CA GLY A 48 21.00 -13.31 -4.26
C GLY A 48 19.53 -13.68 -4.49
N LEU A 49 18.64 -12.87 -3.90
CA LEU A 49 17.19 -13.09 -3.91
C LEU A 49 16.61 -13.29 -5.32
N ASP A 50 17.20 -12.62 -6.32
CA ASP A 50 16.81 -12.68 -7.74
C ASP A 50 16.90 -14.10 -8.34
N LEU A 51 17.88 -14.91 -7.90
CA LEU A 51 18.05 -16.30 -8.35
C LEU A 51 17.32 -17.33 -7.47
N LYS A 52 16.72 -16.89 -6.35
CA LYS A 52 15.97 -17.74 -5.41
C LYS A 52 14.44 -17.63 -5.53
N GLY A 53 13.94 -16.73 -6.38
CA GLY A 53 12.50 -16.62 -6.64
C GLY A 53 11.68 -16.28 -5.38
N GLY A 54 11.98 -15.17 -4.72
CA GLY A 54 11.15 -14.63 -3.65
C GLY A 54 10.26 -13.51 -4.16
N VAL A 55 8.93 -13.62 -3.97
CA VAL A 55 8.01 -12.51 -4.26
C VAL A 55 8.13 -11.47 -3.14
N HIS A 56 8.57 -10.27 -3.47
CA HIS A 56 8.52 -9.13 -2.55
C HIS A 56 7.11 -8.52 -2.60
N LEU A 57 6.20 -9.05 -1.80
CA LEU A 57 4.86 -8.50 -1.64
C LEU A 57 4.94 -7.22 -0.80
N ARG A 58 4.74 -6.06 -1.43
CA ARG A 58 4.44 -4.82 -0.69
C ARG A 58 2.93 -4.74 -0.52
N LEU A 59 2.46 -4.87 0.73
CA LEU A 59 1.12 -4.43 1.08
C LEU A 59 1.10 -2.90 0.95
N ARG A 60 0.30 -2.37 0.03
CA ARG A 60 -0.07 -0.95 0.03
C ARG A 60 -1.51 -0.90 0.53
N VAL A 61 -1.67 -0.43 1.76
CA VAL A 61 -2.98 -0.08 2.30
C VAL A 61 -3.56 1.04 1.43
N ASN A 62 -4.76 0.83 0.92
CA ASN A 62 -5.45 1.83 0.12
C ASN A 62 -6.09 2.85 1.08
N THR A 63 -5.27 3.74 1.64
CA THR A 63 -5.70 4.69 2.69
C THR A 63 -6.81 5.64 2.22
N ASP A 64 -6.93 5.85 0.90
CA ASP A 64 -8.01 6.64 0.31
C ASP A 64 -9.38 5.95 0.42
N ASP A 65 -9.44 4.61 0.45
CA ASP A 65 -10.70 3.88 0.66
C ASP A 65 -11.19 4.04 2.11
N ALA A 66 -10.26 4.06 3.08
CA ALA A 66 -10.59 4.31 4.50
C ALA A 66 -11.09 5.74 4.74
N LEU A 67 -10.50 6.73 4.06
CA LEU A 67 -10.97 8.11 4.08
C LEU A 67 -12.37 8.22 3.48
N LYS A 68 -12.59 7.59 2.31
CA LYS A 68 -13.89 7.58 1.64
C LYS A 68 -14.99 6.95 2.50
N LEU A 69 -14.69 5.82 3.15
CA LEU A 69 -15.64 5.14 4.03
C LEU A 69 -16.02 6.00 5.25
N THR A 70 -15.03 6.67 5.85
CA THR A 70 -15.27 7.62 6.95
C THR A 70 -16.16 8.77 6.48
N THR A 71 -15.86 9.35 5.33
CA THR A 71 -16.65 10.43 4.73
C THR A 71 -18.09 10.00 4.45
N GLN A 72 -18.30 8.81 3.87
CA GLN A 72 -19.64 8.25 3.66
C GLN A 72 -20.39 8.05 4.97
N THR A 73 -19.73 7.48 5.97
CA THR A 73 -20.31 7.23 7.29
C THR A 73 -20.75 8.54 7.96
N THR A 74 -19.89 9.56 7.96
CA THR A 74 -20.24 10.88 8.52
C THR A 74 -21.38 11.53 7.73
N SER A 75 -21.40 11.41 6.39
CA SER A 75 -22.46 11.98 5.57
C SER A 75 -23.83 11.34 5.87
N GLU A 76 -23.88 10.02 6.11
CA GLU A 76 -25.09 9.32 6.50
C GLU A 76 -25.54 9.66 7.92
N GLN A 77 -24.60 9.77 8.87
CA GLN A 77 -24.91 10.23 10.24
C GLN A 77 -25.53 11.63 10.24
N LEU A 78 -24.97 12.54 9.43
CA LEU A 78 -25.53 13.88 9.27
C LEU A 78 -26.91 13.82 8.61
N ARG A 79 -27.10 12.99 7.58
CA ARG A 79 -28.42 12.78 6.94
C ARG A 79 -29.48 12.34 7.93
N GLU A 80 -29.16 11.36 8.78
CA GLU A 80 -30.11 10.84 9.77
C GLU A 80 -30.42 11.86 10.86
N SER A 81 -29.42 12.64 11.31
CA SER A 81 -29.65 13.74 12.27
C SER A 81 -30.57 14.83 11.69
N LEU A 82 -30.36 15.23 10.44
CA LEU A 82 -31.19 16.21 9.76
C LEU A 82 -32.62 15.70 9.55
N ARG A 83 -32.78 14.41 9.24
CA ARG A 83 -34.08 13.75 9.14
C ARG A 83 -34.81 13.73 10.48
N ASN A 84 -34.11 13.43 11.57
CA ASN A 84 -34.67 13.46 12.93
C ASN A 84 -35.05 14.88 13.37
N GLY A 85 -34.28 15.88 12.94
CA GLY A 85 -34.59 17.30 13.11
C GLY A 85 -35.71 17.84 12.21
N ASN A 86 -36.29 17.00 11.33
CA ASN A 86 -37.29 17.37 10.34
C ASN A 86 -36.82 18.52 9.40
N ILE A 87 -35.52 18.54 9.10
CA ILE A 87 -34.91 19.51 8.19
C ILE A 87 -34.92 18.92 6.77
N PRO A 88 -35.63 19.53 5.81
CA PRO A 88 -35.58 19.08 4.42
C PRO A 88 -34.17 19.27 3.87
N VAL A 89 -33.58 18.20 3.34
CA VAL A 89 -32.31 18.24 2.61
C VAL A 89 -32.55 17.65 1.22
N GLY A 90 -32.03 18.33 0.20
CA GLY A 90 -32.22 17.94 -1.19
C GLY A 90 -31.35 16.74 -1.56
N ASN A 91 -30.04 16.92 -1.52
CA ASN A 91 -29.11 15.86 -1.92
C ASN A 91 -27.78 15.95 -1.16
N ILE A 92 -27.23 14.80 -0.78
CA ILE A 92 -25.88 14.70 -0.18
C ILE A 92 -25.02 13.90 -1.14
N THR A 93 -23.94 14.51 -1.63
CA THR A 93 -23.05 13.93 -2.64
C THR A 93 -21.61 13.93 -2.13
N VAL A 94 -20.94 12.77 -2.22
CA VAL A 94 -19.52 12.65 -1.87
C VAL A 94 -18.69 12.94 -3.12
N THR A 95 -18.06 14.12 -3.16
CA THR A 95 -17.29 14.61 -4.31
C THR A 95 -15.86 14.05 -4.33
N SER A 96 -15.26 13.87 -3.14
CA SER A 96 -13.90 13.36 -2.96
C SER A 96 -13.82 12.47 -1.71
N PRO A 97 -12.77 11.64 -1.54
CA PRO A 97 -12.57 10.82 -0.34
C PRO A 97 -12.61 11.61 0.98
N THR A 98 -12.37 12.93 0.93
CA THR A 98 -12.32 13.85 2.07
C THR A 98 -13.37 14.96 2.01
N THR A 99 -14.25 14.96 1.00
CA THR A 99 -15.14 16.09 0.73
C THR A 99 -16.52 15.61 0.33
N PHE A 100 -17.54 16.17 0.97
CA PHE A 100 -18.94 15.95 0.59
C PHE A 100 -19.71 17.27 0.55
N THR A 101 -20.69 17.34 -0.31
CA THR A 101 -21.55 18.50 -0.55
C THR A 101 -22.98 18.17 -0.20
N ILE A 102 -23.68 19.14 0.40
CA ILE A 102 -25.10 19.06 0.71
C ILE A 102 -25.80 20.19 -0.02
N GLU A 103 -26.88 19.86 -0.72
CA GLU A 103 -27.67 20.81 -1.51
C GLU A 103 -29.14 20.78 -1.06
N GLY A 104 -29.83 21.90 -1.30
CA GLY A 104 -31.27 22.00 -1.09
C GLY A 104 -31.68 22.24 0.36
N ILE A 105 -30.86 22.97 1.13
CA ILE A 105 -31.22 23.40 2.49
C ILE A 105 -32.12 24.64 2.41
N PRO A 106 -33.33 24.59 2.97
CA PRO A 106 -34.24 25.74 3.03
C PRO A 106 -33.67 26.87 3.88
N VAL A 107 -33.85 28.12 3.41
CA VAL A 107 -33.27 29.32 4.06
C VAL A 107 -33.85 29.55 5.46
N ASP A 108 -35.08 29.10 5.70
CA ASP A 108 -35.80 29.14 6.98
C ASP A 108 -35.26 28.13 8.00
N LYS A 109 -34.59 27.06 7.55
CA LYS A 109 -34.01 26.01 8.40
C LYS A 109 -32.48 26.02 8.44
N ASP A 110 -31.87 27.02 7.83
CA ASP A 110 -30.42 27.17 7.74
C ASP A 110 -29.72 27.24 9.12
N ALA A 111 -30.29 27.98 10.06
CA ALA A 111 -29.72 28.11 11.40
C ALA A 111 -29.73 26.78 12.18
N GLU A 112 -30.82 26.02 12.08
CA GLU A 112 -30.95 24.70 12.70
C GLU A 112 -30.01 23.68 12.04
N PHE A 113 -29.90 23.71 10.71
CA PHE A 113 -28.93 22.91 9.96
C PHE A 113 -27.50 23.21 10.40
N ARG A 114 -27.12 24.49 10.51
CA ARG A 114 -25.77 24.88 10.93
C ARG A 114 -25.43 24.37 12.33
N ALA A 115 -26.39 24.39 13.26
CA ALA A 115 -26.21 23.87 14.61
C ALA A 115 -26.00 22.34 14.62
N ALA A 116 -26.85 21.59 13.93
CA ALA A 116 -26.73 20.13 13.81
C ALA A 116 -25.43 19.70 13.08
N ALA A 117 -25.06 20.46 12.04
CA ALA A 117 -23.81 20.23 11.31
C ALA A 117 -22.58 20.57 12.16
N ASP A 118 -22.65 21.60 13.01
CA ASP A 118 -21.55 21.92 13.93
C ASP A 118 -21.38 20.87 15.02
N GLU A 119 -22.47 20.27 15.51
CA GLU A 119 -22.40 19.18 16.49
C GLU A 119 -21.72 17.92 15.94
N ILE A 120 -22.06 17.52 14.72
CA ILE A 120 -21.58 16.25 14.13
C ILE A 120 -20.26 16.42 13.38
N ALA A 121 -20.15 17.47 12.57
CA ALA A 121 -19.08 17.61 11.60
C ALA A 121 -17.95 18.55 12.05
N ALA A 122 -18.16 19.49 12.99
CA ALA A 122 -17.13 20.48 13.33
C ALA A 122 -15.84 19.88 13.90
N THR A 123 -15.91 18.71 14.52
CA THR A 123 -14.72 18.01 15.03
C THR A 123 -13.79 17.58 13.90
N ASN A 124 -14.35 17.07 12.80
CA ASN A 124 -13.60 16.39 11.75
C ASN A 124 -13.53 17.13 10.40
N TYR A 125 -14.49 18.02 10.13
CA TYR A 125 -14.67 18.70 8.85
C TYR A 125 -14.82 20.21 9.05
N ASP A 126 -14.30 20.97 8.09
CA ASP A 126 -14.57 22.39 7.92
C ASP A 126 -15.76 22.56 6.97
N ARG A 127 -16.77 23.30 7.42
CA ARG A 127 -17.97 23.63 6.64
C ARG A 127 -17.75 24.96 5.90
N ASN A 128 -17.81 24.93 4.58
CA ASN A 128 -17.76 26.11 3.73
C ASN A 128 -19.10 26.32 3.00
N PRO A 129 -19.82 27.44 3.24
CA PRO A 129 -21.04 27.75 2.51
C PRO A 129 -20.73 28.13 1.06
N ASN A 130 -21.41 27.52 0.09
CA ASN A 130 -21.23 27.79 -1.35
C ASN A 130 -22.35 28.65 -1.95
N GLY A 131 -23.29 29.12 -1.12
CA GLY A 131 -24.47 29.88 -1.54
C GLY A 131 -25.63 28.97 -1.97
N ASN A 132 -26.81 29.56 -2.15
CA ASN A 132 -28.01 28.87 -2.67
C ASN A 132 -28.49 27.63 -1.87
N GLY A 133 -28.22 27.58 -0.56
CA GLY A 133 -28.55 26.42 0.28
C GLY A 133 -27.61 25.23 0.07
N THR A 134 -26.42 25.47 -0.49
CA THR A 134 -25.36 24.47 -0.69
C THR A 134 -24.22 24.65 0.31
N TYR A 135 -23.81 23.55 0.93
CA TYR A 135 -22.73 23.49 1.91
C TYR A 135 -21.71 22.43 1.50
N THR A 136 -20.43 22.82 1.50
CA THR A 136 -19.32 21.90 1.26
C THR A 136 -18.62 21.60 2.57
N PHE A 137 -18.48 20.33 2.90
CA PHE A 137 -17.72 19.87 4.06
C PHE A 137 -16.40 19.26 3.59
N THR A 138 -15.29 19.78 4.10
CA THR A 138 -13.94 19.33 3.76
C THR A 138 -13.24 18.83 5.00
N MET A 139 -12.72 17.60 4.97
CA MET A 139 -12.03 17.00 6.12
C MET A 139 -10.81 17.83 6.51
N LYS A 140 -10.63 18.07 7.81
CA LYS A 140 -9.48 18.82 8.31
C LYS A 140 -8.19 18.05 8.02
N PRO A 141 -7.10 18.74 7.63
CA PRO A 141 -5.85 18.07 7.23
C PRO A 141 -5.21 17.27 8.36
N ASN A 142 -5.34 17.71 9.62
CA ASN A 142 -4.85 16.98 10.78
C ASN A 142 -5.59 15.64 11.00
N VAL A 143 -6.91 15.62 10.78
CA VAL A 143 -7.72 14.41 10.90
C VAL A 143 -7.43 13.45 9.74
N ALA A 144 -7.29 13.97 8.52
CA ALA A 144 -6.92 13.17 7.36
C ALA A 144 -5.54 12.48 7.51
N ILE A 145 -4.56 13.16 8.10
CA ILE A 145 -3.24 12.58 8.40
C ILE A 145 -3.35 11.50 9.47
N ASN A 146 -4.01 11.79 10.61
CA ASN A 146 -4.19 10.81 11.69
C ASN A 146 -4.91 9.55 11.21
N LEU A 147 -5.97 9.69 10.41
CA LEU A 147 -6.73 8.56 9.91
C LEU A 147 -5.90 7.71 8.93
N ARG A 148 -5.05 8.35 8.12
CA ARG A 148 -4.08 7.63 7.27
C ARG A 148 -3.07 6.84 8.08
N GLU A 149 -2.51 7.43 9.13
CA GLU A 149 -1.57 6.75 10.03
C GLU A 149 -2.23 5.56 10.73
N GLN A 150 -3.42 5.75 11.30
CA GLN A 150 -4.19 4.67 11.92
C GLN A 150 -4.52 3.51 10.97
N THR A 151 -4.77 3.80 9.69
CA THR A 151 -5.08 2.75 8.70
C THR A 151 -3.82 1.97 8.29
N VAL A 152 -2.63 2.58 8.35
CA VAL A 152 -1.36 1.91 8.04
C VAL A 152 -0.88 1.04 9.19
N ASP A 153 -1.18 1.42 10.43
CA ASP A 153 -0.82 0.68 11.64
C ASP A 153 -1.76 -0.53 11.93
N GLN A 154 -2.92 -0.61 11.26
CA GLN A 154 -3.87 -1.73 11.34
C GLN A 154 -3.56 -2.85 10.35
#